data_AF-A0A4W6GA66-F1
#
_entry.id   AF-A0A4W6GA66-F1
#
_cell.length_a   1.000
_cell.length_b   1.000
_cell.length_c   1.000
_cell.angle_alpha   90.00
_cell.angle_beta   90.00
_cell.angle_gamma   90.00
#
_symmetry.space_group_name_H-M   'P 1'
#
loop_
_entity.id
_entity.type
_entity.pdbx_description
1 polymer ?
#
loop_
_entity_poly.entity_id
_entity_poly.type
_entity_poly.pdbx_seq_one_letter_code
_entity_poly.pdbx_strand_id
1 'polypeptide(L)'
;MRDLCFLSAMSCEEAQLHKERLQALAEKRKRQAEIEDKRSQLDDLVLQLQHLKSKAMRERWLLQGMGVEEEEARRKQLEQDEEQGKSLEDMIHRLESEIGALESEESQISAKEQVLRERLKETERSIEDLQKV
;
A
#
# COMPACT_ATOMS: atom_id res chain seq x y z
N MET A 1 -37.41 30.26 -18.80
CA MET A 1 -37.75 28.84 -18.58
C MET A 1 -36.62 27.90 -19.00
N ARG A 2 -36.00 28.07 -20.18
CA ARG A 2 -34.84 27.25 -20.60
C ARG A 2 -33.62 27.41 -19.67
N ASP A 3 -33.32 28.63 -19.22
CA ASP A 3 -32.13 28.90 -18.38
C ASP A 3 -32.26 28.32 -16.97
N LEU A 4 -33.47 28.29 -16.42
CA LEU A 4 -33.76 27.68 -15.11
C LEU A 4 -33.57 26.15 -15.13
N CYS A 5 -33.95 25.50 -16.23
CA CYS A 5 -33.77 24.06 -16.41
C CYS A 5 -32.28 23.70 -16.59
N PHE A 6 -31.53 24.56 -17.28
CA PHE A 6 -30.09 24.41 -17.47
C PHE A 6 -29.30 24.59 -16.16
N LEU A 7 -29.61 25.63 -15.37
CA LEU A 7 -29.02 25.84 -14.04
C LEU A 7 -29.31 24.67 -13.09
N SER A 8 -30.55 24.15 -13.10
CA SER A 8 -30.91 22.99 -12.28
C SER A 8 -30.15 21.73 -12.68
N ALA A 9 -29.89 21.51 -13.98
CA ALA A 9 -29.12 20.38 -14.45
C ALA A 9 -27.63 20.48 -14.05
N MET A 10 -27.04 21.66 -14.16
CA MET A 10 -25.64 21.89 -13.76
C MET A 10 -25.43 21.77 -12.25
N SER A 11 -26.38 22.22 -11.43
CA SER A 11 -26.31 22.05 -9.96
C SER A 11 -26.40 20.57 -9.55
N CYS A 12 -27.17 19.75 -10.27
CA CYS A 12 -27.16 18.30 -10.08
C CYS A 12 -25.84 17.65 -10.48
N GLU A 13 -25.20 18.12 -11.57
CA GLU A 13 -23.90 17.63 -12.02
C GLU A 13 -22.78 17.97 -11.01
N GLU A 14 -22.77 19.20 -10.48
CA GLU A 14 -21.85 19.64 -9.43
C GLU A 14 -21.97 18.76 -8.17
N ALA A 15 -23.20 18.51 -7.70
CA ALA A 15 -23.45 17.64 -6.55
C ALA A 15 -22.96 16.20 -6.78
N GLN A 16 -23.11 15.69 -8.00
CA GLN A 16 -22.62 14.36 -8.39
C GLN A 16 -21.09 14.32 -8.41
N LEU A 17 -20.42 15.33 -8.96
CA LEU A 17 -18.96 15.43 -8.96
C LEU A 17 -18.40 15.55 -7.53
N HIS A 18 -19.05 16.28 -6.63
CA HIS A 18 -18.68 16.33 -5.22
C HIS A 18 -18.79 14.97 -4.54
N LYS A 19 -19.87 14.22 -4.82
CA LYS A 19 -20.06 12.87 -4.30
C LYS A 19 -18.95 11.93 -4.79
N GLU A 20 -18.64 11.95 -6.08
CA GLU A 20 -17.57 11.13 -6.68
C GLU A 20 -16.20 11.48 -6.10
N ARG A 21 -15.92 12.78 -5.89
CA ARG A 21 -14.68 13.24 -5.26
C ARG A 21 -14.55 12.74 -3.82
N LEU A 22 -15.63 12.81 -3.03
CA LEU A 22 -15.64 12.29 -1.66
C LEU A 22 -15.42 10.76 -1.62
N GLN A 23 -16.00 10.03 -2.57
CA GLN A 23 -15.77 8.59 -2.72
C GLN A 23 -14.31 8.30 -3.05
N ALA A 24 -13.71 9.00 -4.01
CA ALA A 24 -12.30 8.85 -4.36
C ALA A 24 -11.37 9.12 -3.16
N LEU A 25 -11.67 10.15 -2.35
CA LEU A 25 -10.91 10.43 -1.12
C LEU A 25 -11.05 9.34 -0.06
N ALA A 26 -12.23 8.75 0.09
CA ALA A 26 -12.45 7.64 1.01
C ALA A 26 -11.69 6.38 0.56
N GLU A 27 -11.72 6.07 -0.73
CA GLU A 27 -10.95 4.97 -1.31
C GLU A 27 -9.45 5.19 -1.15
N LYS A 28 -8.96 6.42 -1.41
CA LYS A 28 -7.55 6.80 -1.20
C LYS A 28 -7.11 6.52 0.24
N ARG A 29 -7.89 6.98 1.24
CA ARG A 29 -7.60 6.72 2.66
C ARG A 29 -7.58 5.25 3.01
N LYS A 30 -8.51 4.46 2.44
CA LYS A 30 -8.52 3.01 2.63
C LYS A 30 -7.23 2.37 2.11
N ARG A 31 -6.75 2.80 0.93
CA ARG A 31 -5.49 2.29 0.36
C ARG A 31 -4.27 2.72 1.14
N GLN A 32 -4.24 3.95 1.64
CA GLN A 32 -3.18 4.42 2.53
C GLN A 32 -3.09 3.57 3.80
N ALA A 33 -4.22 3.28 4.45
CA ALA A 33 -4.26 2.42 5.63
C ALA A 33 -3.78 0.99 5.33
N GLU A 34 -4.15 0.42 4.18
CA GLU A 34 -3.69 -0.91 3.77
C GLU A 34 -2.18 -0.94 3.47
N ILE A 35 -1.64 0.13 2.87
CA ILE A 35 -0.19 0.28 2.65
C ILE A 35 0.55 0.36 3.99
N GLU A 36 0.05 1.16 4.94
CA GLU A 36 0.64 1.30 6.27
C GLU A 36 0.64 -0.04 7.03
N ASP A 37 -0.47 -0.78 6.99
CA ASP A 37 -0.59 -2.10 7.61
C ASP A 37 0.42 -3.09 7.01
N LYS A 38 0.49 -3.18 5.67
CA LYS A 38 1.46 -4.07 4.99
C LYS A 38 2.91 -3.66 5.24
N ARG A 39 3.22 -2.37 5.33
CA ARG A 39 4.56 -1.88 5.69
C ARG A 39 4.94 -2.30 7.11
N SER A 40 4.00 -2.20 8.06
CA SER A 40 4.23 -2.71 9.42
C SER A 40 4.52 -4.22 9.42
N GLN A 41 3.76 -5.01 8.65
CA GLN A 41 4.02 -6.45 8.49
C GLN A 41 5.39 -6.74 7.86
N LEU A 42 5.78 -5.94 6.87
CA LEU A 42 7.09 -6.06 6.23
C LEU A 42 8.22 -5.78 7.23
N ASP A 43 8.10 -4.74 8.04
CA ASP A 43 9.08 -4.40 9.09
C ASP A 43 9.24 -5.53 10.11
N ASP A 44 8.13 -6.14 10.54
CA ASP A 44 8.13 -7.29 11.45
C ASP A 44 8.84 -8.50 10.84
N LEU A 45 8.60 -8.80 9.57
CA LEU A 45 9.25 -9.90 8.86
C LEU A 45 10.73 -9.65 8.63
N VAL A 46 11.11 -8.41 8.30
CA VAL A 46 12.53 -8.00 8.17
C VAL A 46 13.25 -8.19 9.51
N LEU A 47 12.63 -7.80 10.62
CA LEU A 47 13.18 -8.01 11.95
C LEU A 47 13.35 -9.51 12.28
N GLN A 48 12.33 -10.32 11.97
CA GLN A 48 12.41 -11.78 12.15
C GLN A 48 13.55 -12.39 11.33
N LEU A 49 13.69 -12.00 10.06
CA LEU A 49 14.78 -12.46 9.20
C LEU A 49 16.15 -12.07 9.77
N GLN A 50 16.27 -10.86 10.31
CA GLN A 50 17.53 -10.41 10.93
C GLN A 50 17.87 -11.24 12.18
N HIS A 51 16.88 -11.52 13.03
CA HIS A 51 17.06 -12.39 14.20
C HIS A 51 17.48 -13.80 13.80
N LEU A 52 16.84 -14.37 12.79
CA LEU A 52 17.17 -15.70 12.28
C LEU A 52 18.59 -15.74 11.72
N LYS A 53 19.00 -14.75 10.92
CA LYS A 53 20.36 -14.62 10.38
C LYS A 53 21.41 -14.53 11.50
N SER A 54 21.12 -13.75 12.54
CA SER A 54 22.00 -13.62 13.72
C SER A 54 22.11 -14.95 14.50
N LYS A 55 20.98 -15.65 14.69
CA LYS A 55 20.92 -16.98 15.31
C LYS A 55 21.75 -18.00 14.53
N ALA A 56 21.53 -18.12 13.23
CA ALA A 56 22.25 -19.06 12.37
C ALA A 56 23.77 -18.79 12.35
N MET A 57 24.19 -17.53 12.31
CA MET A 57 25.61 -17.15 12.43
C MET A 57 26.21 -17.58 13.77
N ARG A 58 25.50 -17.34 14.88
CA ARG A 58 25.95 -17.73 16.21
C ARG A 58 26.09 -19.25 16.33
N GLU A 59 25.13 -20.01 15.82
CA GLU A 59 25.16 -21.48 15.83
C GLU A 59 26.33 -22.02 15.00
N ARG A 60 26.56 -21.45 13.81
CA ARG A 60 27.72 -21.77 12.97
C ARG A 60 29.05 -21.51 13.68
N TRP A 61 29.18 -20.40 14.41
CA TRP A 61 30.38 -20.09 15.18
C TRP A 61 30.60 -21.10 16.33
N LEU A 62 29.54 -21.47 17.05
CA LEU A 62 29.62 -22.44 18.15
C LEU A 62 30.06 -23.83 17.69
N LEU A 63 29.81 -24.18 16.42
CA LEU A 63 30.20 -25.47 15.84
C LEU A 63 31.69 -25.61 15.53
N GLN A 64 32.42 -24.50 15.38
CA GLN A 64 33.84 -24.54 15.00
C GLN A 64 34.76 -25.16 16.07
N GLY A 65 34.23 -25.54 17.24
CA GLY A 65 35.00 -26.13 18.35
C GLY A 65 34.40 -27.40 18.97
N MET A 66 33.46 -28.11 18.32
CA MET A 66 32.74 -29.26 18.91
C MET A 66 32.99 -30.59 18.16
N GLY A 67 32.68 -31.73 18.81
CA GLY A 67 32.93 -33.08 18.29
C GLY A 67 31.86 -33.64 17.35
N VAL A 68 32.22 -34.69 16.59
CA VAL A 68 31.55 -35.18 15.36
C VAL A 68 30.08 -35.62 15.53
N GLU A 69 29.66 -36.14 16.69
CA GLU A 69 28.25 -36.58 16.90
C GLU A 69 27.27 -35.43 17.15
N GLU A 70 27.68 -34.36 17.85
CA GLU A 70 26.86 -33.15 18.02
C GLU A 70 26.75 -32.33 16.71
N GLU A 71 27.63 -32.61 15.75
CA GLU A 71 27.72 -31.90 14.49
C GLU A 71 26.55 -32.22 13.55
N GLU A 72 26.04 -33.46 13.53
CA GLU A 72 25.01 -33.88 12.57
C GLU A 72 23.61 -33.35 12.93
N ALA A 73 23.25 -33.39 14.22
CA ALA A 73 22.00 -32.80 14.70
C ALA A 73 21.97 -31.27 14.51
N ARG A 74 23.10 -30.59 14.73
CA ARG A 74 23.22 -29.15 14.51
C ARG A 74 23.34 -28.75 13.04
N ARG A 75 23.87 -29.61 12.16
CA ARG A 75 23.80 -29.39 10.70
C ARG A 75 22.36 -29.36 10.21
N LYS A 76 21.52 -30.28 10.68
CA LYS A 76 20.07 -30.26 10.36
C LYS A 76 19.38 -28.99 10.86
N GLN A 77 19.76 -28.51 12.05
CA GLN A 77 19.22 -27.25 12.58
C GLN A 77 19.62 -26.04 11.71
N LEU A 78 20.88 -25.98 11.27
CA LEU A 78 21.35 -24.93 10.35
C LEU A 78 20.61 -24.96 9.01
N GLU A 79 20.40 -26.14 8.45
CA GLU A 79 19.65 -26.30 7.19
C GLU A 79 18.20 -25.84 7.34
N GLN A 80 17.56 -26.15 8.47
CA GLN A 80 16.22 -25.68 8.77
C GLN A 80 16.15 -24.16 8.96
N ASP A 81 17.11 -23.56 9.67
CA ASP A 81 17.21 -22.11 9.84
C ASP A 81 17.46 -21.41 8.49
N GLU A 82 18.28 -21.99 7.60
CA GLU A 82 18.49 -21.48 6.23
C GLU A 82 17.22 -21.56 5.37
N GLU A 83 16.46 -22.66 5.45
CA GLU A 83 15.19 -22.82 4.73
C GLU A 83 14.11 -21.84 5.25
N GLN A 84 14.03 -21.66 6.57
CA GLN A 84 13.17 -20.64 7.17
C GLN A 84 13.57 -19.22 6.70
N GLY A 85 14.86 -18.95 6.58
CA GLY A 85 15.37 -17.67 6.08
C GLY A 85 14.93 -17.39 4.65
N LYS A 86 15.04 -18.39 3.76
CA LYS A 86 14.58 -18.28 2.37
C LYS A 86 13.07 -18.03 2.29
N SER A 87 12.29 -18.73 3.12
CA SER A 87 10.83 -18.55 3.18
C SER A 87 10.46 -17.13 3.62
N LEU A 88 11.16 -16.57 4.62
CA LEU A 88 10.98 -15.17 5.04
C LEU A 88 11.37 -14.18 3.95
N GLU A 89 12.50 -14.40 3.26
CA GLU A 89 12.92 -13.57 2.12
C GLU A 89 11.86 -13.58 0.99
N ASP A 90 11.31 -14.74 0.66
CA ASP A 90 10.24 -14.86 -0.34
C ASP A 90 8.96 -14.12 0.11
N MET A 91 8.60 -14.18 1.39
CA MET A 91 7.45 -13.46 1.94
C MET A 91 7.66 -11.93 1.89
N ILE A 92 8.85 -11.46 2.27
CA ILE A 92 9.26 -10.05 2.18
C ILE A 92 9.13 -9.56 0.74
N HIS A 93 9.70 -10.26 -0.24
CA HIS A 93 9.64 -9.86 -1.65
C HIS A 93 8.21 -9.81 -2.22
N ARG A 94 7.35 -10.74 -1.79
CA ARG A 94 5.93 -10.72 -2.16
C ARG A 94 5.22 -9.50 -1.56
N LEU A 95 5.44 -9.20 -0.28
CA LEU A 95 4.85 -8.02 0.37
C LEU A 95 5.36 -6.71 -0.22
N GLU A 96 6.65 -6.60 -0.54
CA GLU A 96 7.22 -5.44 -1.24
C GLU A 96 6.51 -5.20 -2.59
N SER A 97 6.30 -6.28 -3.35
CA SER A 97 5.59 -6.22 -4.63
C SER A 97 4.13 -5.79 -4.46
N GLU A 98 3.46 -6.30 -3.43
CA GLU A 98 2.07 -5.98 -3.12
C GLU A 98 1.90 -4.53 -2.65
N ILE A 99 2.82 -4.02 -1.82
CA ILE A 99 2.88 -2.61 -1.42
C ILE A 99 3.04 -1.73 -2.66
N GLY A 100 3.98 -2.07 -3.56
CA GLY A 100 4.17 -1.31 -4.80
C GLY A 100 2.94 -1.28 -5.71
N ALA A 101 2.18 -2.38 -5.78
CA ALA A 101 0.92 -2.42 -6.50
C ALA A 101 -0.13 -1.50 -5.85
N LEU A 102 -0.28 -1.54 -4.52
CA LEU A 102 -1.20 -0.66 -3.80
C LEU A 102 -0.84 0.82 -3.95
N GLU A 103 0.45 1.18 -3.92
CA GLU A 103 0.93 2.54 -4.12
C GLU A 103 0.60 3.08 -5.51
N SER A 104 0.73 2.24 -6.54
CA SER A 104 0.30 2.56 -7.91
C SER A 104 -1.21 2.80 -7.96
N GLU A 105 -2.01 1.95 -7.33
CA GLU A 105 -3.46 2.11 -7.30
C GLU A 105 -3.89 3.36 -6.50
N GLU A 106 -3.24 3.67 -5.38
CA GLU A 106 -3.44 4.91 -4.61
C GLU A 106 -3.13 6.15 -5.46
N SER A 107 -2.04 6.10 -6.22
CA SER A 107 -1.64 7.17 -7.15
C SER A 107 -2.68 7.38 -8.24
N GLN A 108 -3.24 6.30 -8.80
CA GLN A 108 -4.33 6.38 -9.78
C GLN A 108 -5.59 7.00 -9.19
N ILE A 109 -5.94 6.68 -7.95
CA ILE A 109 -7.06 7.31 -7.25
C ILE A 109 -6.79 8.81 -7.08
N SER A 110 -5.57 9.18 -6.70
CA SER A 110 -5.20 10.60 -6.57
C SER A 110 -5.27 11.36 -7.89
N ALA A 111 -4.87 10.74 -9.00
CA ALA A 111 -5.01 11.34 -10.33
C ALA A 111 -6.49 11.54 -10.71
N LYS A 112 -7.34 10.54 -10.44
CA LYS A 112 -8.79 10.66 -10.66
C LYS A 112 -9.42 11.76 -9.80
N GLU A 113 -9.04 11.86 -8.53
CA GLU A 113 -9.52 12.91 -7.62
C GLU A 113 -9.15 14.32 -8.12
N GLN A 114 -7.94 14.49 -8.64
CA GLN A 114 -7.49 15.77 -9.20
C GLN A 114 -8.32 16.17 -10.42
N VAL A 115 -8.61 15.23 -11.34
CA VAL A 115 -9.48 15.51 -12.49
C VAL A 115 -10.88 15.89 -12.05
N LEU A 116 -11.46 15.20 -11.05
CA LEU A 116 -12.77 15.54 -10.50
C LEU A 116 -12.77 16.95 -9.88
N ARG A 117 -11.69 17.33 -9.19
CA ARG A 117 -11.52 18.66 -8.61
C ARG A 117 -11.42 19.76 -9.66
N GLU A 118 -10.76 19.51 -10.78
CA GLU A 118 -10.67 20.47 -11.89
C GLU A 118 -12.02 20.66 -12.58
N ARG A 119 -12.73 19.55 -12.85
CA ARG A 119 -14.10 19.60 -13.39
C ARG A 119 -15.06 20.36 -12.48
N LEU A 120 -14.98 20.16 -11.17
CA LEU A 120 -15.77 20.92 -10.20
C LEU A 120 -15.57 22.43 -10.33
N LYS A 121 -14.32 22.89 -10.43
CA LYS A 121 -14.01 24.33 -10.60
C LYS A 121 -14.57 24.89 -11.90
N GLU A 122 -14.58 24.09 -12.97
CA GLU A 122 -15.15 24.49 -14.26
C GLU A 122 -16.67 24.58 -14.19
N THR A 123 -17.34 23.62 -13.54
CA THR A 123 -18.80 23.65 -13.35
C THR A 123 -19.22 24.81 -12.45
N GLU A 124 -18.52 25.05 -11.35
CA GLU A 124 -18.76 26.18 -10.42
C GLU A 124 -18.65 27.52 -11.17
N ARG A 125 -17.55 27.74 -11.90
CA ARG A 125 -17.34 28.96 -12.70
C ARG A 125 -18.42 29.16 -13.77
N SER A 126 -18.82 28.08 -14.45
CA SER A 126 -19.86 28.14 -15.48
C SER A 126 -21.21 28.54 -14.90
N ILE A 127 -21.54 28.07 -13.69
CA ILE A 127 -22.77 28.45 -12.97
C ILE A 127 -22.69 29.93 -12.55
N GLU A 128 -21.56 30.38 -11.99
CA GLU A 128 -21.37 31.78 -11.59
C GLU A 128 -21.52 32.75 -12.77
N ASP A 129 -20.97 32.41 -13.93
CA ASP A 129 -21.05 33.27 -15.13
C ASP A 129 -22.49 33.35 -15.66
N LEU A 130 -23.28 32.28 -15.56
CA LEU A 130 -24.72 32.29 -15.89
C LEU A 130 -25.56 33.09 -14.88
N GLN A 131 -25.14 33.19 -13.62
CA GLN A 131 -25.83 33.99 -12.59
C GLN A 131 -25.56 35.49 -12.71
N LYS A 132 -24.48 35.90 -13.40
CA LYS A 132 -24.10 37.31 -13.61
C LYS A 132 -24.79 37.95 -14.83
N VAL A 133 -25.52 37.18 -15.64
CA VAL A 133 -26.29 37.64 -16.83
C VAL A 133 -27.72 37.97 -16.43
#